data_AF-A0A2T4U6S3-F1
#
_entry.id   AF-A0A2T4U6S3-F1
#
_cell.length_a   1.000
_cell.length_b   1.000
_cell.length_c   1.000
_cell.angle_alpha   90.00
_cell.angle_beta   90.00
_cell.angle_gamma   90.00
#
_symmetry.space_group_name_H-M   'P 1'
#
loop_
_entity.id
_entity.type
_entity.pdbx_description
1 polymer ?
#
loop_
_entity_poly.entity_id
_entity_poly.type
_entity_poly.pdbx_seq_one_letter_code
_entity_poly.pdbx_strand_id
1 'polypeptide(L)'
;MKNISEVIIHVERWIKSLEVPEQNRALCELGLLFIESIHKKEMLLTVEKADDVHKILKSPIDLINYNREEIIELAQQVGNSNVETWNVDREEINNWNQFLGGIALSYASKGDLSVVASLIRISAELNLHGRWIVEATDFLLDQQQPEGYFGLYFKETSILNKDQEVIFLLRLTVDILWALAVQNRKLIK
;
A
#
# COMPACT_ATOMS: atom_id res chain seq x y z
N MET A 1 17.78 -2.27 4.65
CA MET A 1 16.84 -2.17 3.52
C MET A 1 16.74 -3.54 2.86
N LYS A 2 15.62 -4.24 3.01
CA LYS A 2 15.38 -5.49 2.26
C LYS A 2 15.31 -5.16 0.76
N ASN A 3 15.87 -6.02 -0.07
CA ASN A 3 15.77 -5.84 -1.52
C ASN A 3 14.33 -6.17 -1.97
N ILE A 4 13.61 -5.18 -2.53
CA ILE A 4 12.23 -5.38 -3.02
C ILE A 4 12.17 -6.58 -3.96
N SER A 5 13.16 -6.79 -4.83
CA SER A 5 13.17 -7.94 -5.74
C SER A 5 13.19 -9.29 -5.01
N GLU A 6 13.92 -9.41 -3.90
CA GLU A 6 13.93 -10.63 -3.09
C GLU A 6 12.58 -10.85 -2.41
N VAL A 7 12.03 -9.79 -1.81
CA VAL A 7 10.71 -9.80 -1.17
C VAL A 7 9.64 -10.30 -2.15
N ILE A 8 9.64 -9.78 -3.37
CA ILE A 8 8.66 -10.13 -4.41
C ILE A 8 8.75 -11.59 -4.84
N ILE A 9 9.95 -12.17 -4.94
CA ILE A 9 10.11 -13.60 -5.27
C ILE A 9 9.44 -14.49 -4.23
N HIS A 10 9.56 -14.15 -2.95
CA HIS A 10 8.91 -14.90 -1.87
C HIS A 10 7.38 -14.75 -1.92
N VAL A 11 6.86 -13.54 -2.13
CA VAL A 11 5.41 -13.31 -2.27
C VAL A 11 4.85 -14.07 -3.47
N GLU A 12 5.53 -14.04 -4.61
CA GLU A 12 5.09 -14.71 -5.84
C GLU A 12 4.98 -16.23 -5.65
N ARG A 13 5.97 -16.84 -5.00
CA ARG A 13 5.94 -18.27 -4.67
C ARG A 13 4.76 -18.61 -3.76
N TRP A 14 4.54 -17.78 -2.74
CA TRP A 14 3.42 -17.95 -1.82
C TRP A 14 2.08 -17.90 -2.56
N ILE A 15 1.79 -16.82 -3.30
CA ILE A 15 0.53 -16.64 -4.04
C ILE A 15 0.27 -17.80 -4.99
N LYS A 16 1.29 -18.26 -5.73
CA LYS A 16 1.15 -19.40 -6.67
C LYS A 16 0.90 -20.74 -5.98
N SER A 17 1.27 -20.87 -4.71
CA SER A 17 1.06 -22.09 -3.92
C SER A 17 -0.30 -22.14 -3.22
N LEU A 18 -1.04 -21.02 -3.18
CA LEU A 18 -2.30 -20.95 -2.46
C LEU A 18 -3.41 -21.70 -3.19
N GLU A 19 -4.12 -22.54 -2.44
CA GLU A 19 -5.41 -23.08 -2.84
C GLU A 19 -6.52 -22.19 -2.26
N VAL A 20 -7.05 -21.28 -3.08
CA VAL A 20 -8.15 -20.39 -2.68
C VAL A 20 -9.47 -20.76 -3.35
N PRO A 21 -10.63 -20.52 -2.69
CA PRO A 21 -11.94 -20.62 -3.32
C PRO A 21 -12.02 -19.78 -4.60
N GLU A 22 -12.81 -20.22 -5.58
CA GLU A 22 -12.93 -19.57 -6.90
C GLU A 22 -13.20 -18.06 -6.80
N GLN A 23 -14.08 -17.67 -5.89
CA GLN A 23 -14.42 -16.26 -5.62
C GLN A 23 -13.23 -15.36 -5.20
N ASN A 24 -12.10 -15.93 -4.78
CA ASN A 24 -10.90 -15.20 -4.39
C ASN A 24 -9.75 -15.34 -5.40
N ARG A 25 -9.92 -16.08 -6.51
CA ARG A 25 -8.86 -16.23 -7.52
C ARG A 25 -8.46 -14.92 -8.16
N ALA A 26 -9.43 -14.02 -8.39
CA ALA A 26 -9.17 -12.68 -8.91
C ALA A 26 -8.19 -11.89 -8.01
N LEU A 27 -8.17 -12.15 -6.70
CA LEU A 27 -7.25 -11.51 -5.78
C LEU A 27 -5.81 -12.04 -5.93
N CYS A 28 -5.63 -13.34 -6.17
CA CYS A 28 -4.33 -13.91 -6.52
C CYS A 28 -3.81 -13.33 -7.84
N GLU A 29 -4.66 -13.27 -8.87
CA GLU A 29 -4.34 -12.69 -10.17
C GLU A 29 -3.93 -11.22 -10.04
N LEU A 30 -4.67 -10.44 -9.25
CA LEU A 30 -4.36 -9.05 -8.96
C LEU A 30 -2.98 -8.91 -8.28
N GLY A 31 -2.68 -9.77 -7.30
CA GLY A 31 -1.35 -9.81 -6.67
C GLY A 31 -0.23 -10.10 -7.67
N LEU A 32 -0.43 -11.06 -8.56
CA LEU A 32 0.54 -11.38 -9.61
C LEU A 32 0.75 -10.24 -10.61
N LEU A 33 -0.31 -9.50 -10.94
CA LEU A 33 -0.22 -8.29 -11.79
C LEU A 33 0.60 -7.18 -11.10
N PHE A 34 0.45 -6.99 -9.79
CA PHE A 34 1.29 -6.02 -9.06
C PHE A 34 2.74 -6.47 -8.98
N ILE A 35 3.00 -7.77 -8.79
CA ILE A 35 4.35 -8.34 -8.86
C ILE A 35 4.99 -8.06 -10.23
N GLU A 36 4.26 -8.32 -11.31
CA GLU A 36 4.74 -8.04 -12.67
C GLU A 36 4.99 -6.55 -12.90
N SER A 37 4.11 -5.69 -12.36
CA SER A 37 4.26 -4.24 -12.41
C SER A 37 5.53 -3.77 -11.70
N ILE A 38 5.86 -4.36 -10.55
CA ILE A 38 7.09 -4.07 -9.80
C ILE A 38 8.33 -4.52 -10.60
N HIS A 39 8.30 -5.69 -11.23
CA HIS A 39 9.41 -6.19 -12.06
C HIS A 39 9.64 -5.33 -13.31
N LYS A 40 8.57 -4.99 -14.04
CA LYS A 40 8.64 -4.15 -15.25
C LYS A 40 8.84 -2.67 -14.96
N LYS A 41 8.63 -2.25 -13.70
CA LYS A 41 8.59 -0.84 -13.26
C LYS A 41 7.56 -0.03 -14.05
N GLU A 42 6.47 -0.67 -14.42
CA GLU A 42 5.37 -0.10 -15.18
C GLU A 42 4.06 -0.53 -14.53
N MET A 43 3.11 0.39 -14.37
CA MET A 43 1.80 0.01 -13.85
C MET A 43 0.97 -0.61 -14.96
N LEU A 44 0.70 -1.91 -14.85
CA LEU A 44 -0.06 -2.68 -15.85
C LEU A 44 -1.57 -2.46 -15.76
N LEU A 45 -2.03 -1.75 -14.71
CA LEU A 45 -3.42 -1.38 -14.50
C LEU A 45 -3.59 0.12 -14.75
N THR A 46 -4.36 0.44 -15.79
CA THR A 46 -4.85 1.80 -16.04
C THR A 46 -6.27 1.92 -15.50
N VAL A 47 -6.47 2.81 -14.54
CA VAL A 47 -7.79 3.16 -14.03
C VAL A 47 -8.18 4.51 -14.63
N GLU A 48 -9.43 4.62 -15.11
CA GLU A 48 -9.98 5.92 -15.51
C GLU A 48 -10.01 6.85 -14.30
N LYS A 49 -9.44 8.04 -14.47
CA LYS A 49 -9.34 9.03 -13.40
C LYS A 49 -10.59 9.91 -13.42
N ALA A 50 -11.36 9.86 -12.34
CA ALA A 50 -12.68 10.49 -12.30
C ALA A 50 -12.63 11.92 -11.71
N ASP A 51 -11.88 12.09 -10.62
CA ASP A 51 -11.92 13.32 -9.83
C ASP A 51 -10.56 14.02 -9.77
N ASP A 52 -10.58 15.34 -9.57
CA ASP A 52 -9.36 16.09 -9.32
C ASP A 52 -8.90 15.90 -7.87
N VAL A 53 -7.62 15.56 -7.69
CA VAL A 53 -7.03 15.27 -6.38
C VAL A 53 -7.13 16.45 -5.40
N HIS A 54 -7.12 17.71 -5.87
CA HIS A 54 -7.26 18.89 -5.02
C HIS A 54 -8.67 19.06 -4.41
N LYS A 55 -9.67 18.33 -4.93
CA LYS A 55 -11.02 18.28 -4.34
C LYS A 55 -11.10 17.25 -3.21
N ILE A 56 -10.22 16.25 -3.27
CA ILE A 56 -10.13 15.16 -2.31
C ILE A 56 -9.22 15.57 -1.14
N LEU A 57 -8.02 16.09 -1.46
CA LEU A 57 -7.04 16.53 -0.49
C LEU A 57 -7.26 17.99 -0.12
N LYS A 58 -7.68 18.24 1.11
CA LYS A 58 -7.91 19.59 1.64
C LYS A 58 -6.71 20.14 2.39
N SER A 59 -6.29 19.46 3.45
CA SER A 59 -5.14 19.86 4.26
C SER A 59 -4.45 18.64 4.87
N PRO A 60 -3.10 18.62 4.94
CA PRO A 60 -2.36 17.56 5.62
C PRO A 60 -2.78 17.37 7.09
N ILE A 61 -3.18 18.46 7.77
CA ILE A 61 -3.53 18.41 9.20
C ILE A 61 -4.83 17.65 9.46
N ASP A 62 -5.74 17.64 8.49
CA ASP A 62 -7.05 16.99 8.63
C ASP A 62 -6.89 15.48 8.79
N LEU A 63 -5.82 14.89 8.24
CA LEU A 63 -5.49 13.47 8.35
C LEU A 63 -5.40 12.97 9.80
N ILE A 64 -5.06 13.84 10.76
CA ILE A 64 -4.97 13.45 12.18
C ILE A 64 -6.34 13.04 12.74
N ASN A 65 -7.41 13.61 12.18
CA ASN A 65 -8.77 13.36 12.62
C ASN A 65 -9.41 12.15 11.93
N TYR A 66 -8.75 11.60 10.91
CA TYR A 66 -9.31 10.50 10.14
C TYR A 66 -9.19 9.21 10.95
N ASN A 67 -10.28 8.45 10.97
CA ASN A 67 -10.26 7.07 11.44
C ASN A 67 -9.66 6.14 10.38
N ARG A 68 -9.57 4.85 10.72
CA ARG A 68 -9.01 3.82 9.85
C ARG A 68 -9.73 3.74 8.51
N GLU A 69 -11.06 3.68 8.53
CA GLU A 69 -11.90 3.55 7.34
C GLU A 69 -11.75 4.77 6.42
N GLU A 70 -11.69 5.97 7.00
CA GLU A 70 -11.51 7.24 6.26
C GLU A 70 -10.15 7.30 5.57
N ILE A 71 -9.07 6.79 6.18
CA ILE A 71 -7.75 6.72 5.53
C ILE A 71 -7.74 5.76 4.35
N ILE A 72 -8.38 4.59 4.51
CA ILE A 72 -8.48 3.59 3.44
C ILE A 72 -9.31 4.15 2.28
N GLU A 73 -10.44 4.78 2.58
CA GLU A 73 -11.29 5.45 1.58
C GLU A 73 -10.53 6.57 0.87
N LEU A 74 -9.80 7.41 1.61
CA LEU A 74 -8.96 8.44 1.03
C LEU A 74 -7.93 7.87 0.06
N ALA A 75 -7.28 6.76 0.43
CA ALA A 75 -6.30 6.11 -0.45
C ALA A 75 -6.92 5.57 -1.73
N GLN A 76 -8.19 5.14 -1.69
CA GLN A 76 -8.94 4.73 -2.88
C GLN A 76 -9.32 5.94 -3.74
N GLN A 77 -9.83 7.01 -3.12
CA GLN A 77 -10.18 8.25 -3.82
C GLN A 77 -8.95 8.85 -4.52
N VAL A 78 -7.81 8.94 -3.84
CA VAL A 78 -6.55 9.41 -4.43
C VAL A 78 -6.09 8.51 -5.57
N GLY A 79 -6.15 7.18 -5.42
CA GLY A 79 -5.79 6.22 -6.48
C GLY A 79 -6.65 6.34 -7.74
N ASN A 80 -7.89 6.80 -7.60
CA ASN A 80 -8.83 7.03 -8.70
C ASN A 80 -8.83 8.49 -9.22
N SER A 81 -7.96 9.34 -8.68
CA SER A 81 -7.94 10.77 -8.98
C SER A 81 -6.91 11.15 -10.05
N ASN A 82 -7.14 12.30 -10.68
CA ASN A 82 -6.15 12.94 -11.52
C ASN A 82 -5.10 13.69 -10.70
N VAL A 83 -4.06 12.95 -10.27
CA VAL A 83 -2.91 13.51 -9.55
C VAL A 83 -2.11 14.56 -10.35
N GLU A 84 -2.31 14.68 -11.67
CA GLU A 84 -1.63 15.72 -12.47
C GLU A 84 -2.17 17.12 -12.17
N THR A 85 -3.36 17.23 -11.56
CA THR A 85 -3.91 18.50 -11.08
C THR A 85 -3.39 18.88 -9.69
N TRP A 86 -2.58 18.02 -9.07
CA TRP A 86 -1.89 18.35 -7.82
C TRP A 86 -0.70 19.26 -8.12
N ASN A 87 -0.91 20.56 -7.99
CA ASN A 87 0.11 21.59 -8.18
C ASN A 87 0.22 22.43 -6.92
N VAL A 88 1.07 21.96 -6.00
CA VAL A 88 1.29 22.57 -4.68
C VAL A 88 2.73 23.02 -4.55
N ASP A 89 2.99 23.96 -3.65
CA ASP A 89 4.33 24.46 -3.44
C ASP A 89 5.20 23.49 -2.62
N ARG A 90 6.48 23.84 -2.48
CA ARG A 90 7.46 23.01 -1.76
C ARG A 90 7.14 22.89 -0.27
N GLU A 91 6.55 23.92 0.35
CA GLU A 91 6.19 23.90 1.76
C GLU A 91 5.05 22.90 2.00
N GLU A 92 4.04 22.93 1.15
CA GLU A 92 2.93 21.99 1.18
C GLU A 92 3.39 20.55 0.91
N ILE A 93 4.29 20.32 -0.06
CA ILE A 93 4.94 19.01 -0.27
C ILE A 93 5.63 18.52 1.01
N ASN A 94 6.38 19.40 1.68
CA ASN A 94 7.06 19.04 2.93
C ASN A 94 6.06 18.69 4.04
N ASN A 95 4.97 19.44 4.15
CA ASN A 95 3.91 19.16 5.11
C ASN A 95 3.28 17.80 4.82
N TRP A 96 2.85 17.52 3.59
CA TRP A 96 2.30 16.20 3.23
C TRP A 96 3.26 15.05 3.53
N ASN A 97 4.55 15.21 3.22
CA ASN A 97 5.58 14.22 3.57
C ASN A 97 5.64 13.94 5.09
N GLN A 98 5.61 14.99 5.91
CA GLN A 98 5.68 14.86 7.36
C GLN A 98 4.41 14.24 7.94
N PHE A 99 3.23 14.69 7.53
CA PHE A 99 1.96 14.18 8.06
C PHE A 99 1.71 12.74 7.62
N LEU A 100 1.82 12.42 6.33
CA LEU A 100 1.62 11.04 5.85
C LEU A 100 2.64 10.08 6.46
N GLY A 101 3.93 10.46 6.47
CA GLY A 101 4.98 9.63 7.07
C GLY A 101 4.81 9.46 8.58
N GLY A 102 4.51 10.54 9.31
CA GLY A 102 4.32 10.50 10.76
C GLY A 102 3.10 9.68 11.18
N ILE A 103 1.98 9.82 10.45
CA ILE A 103 0.77 9.01 10.67
C ILE A 103 1.05 7.55 10.31
N ALA A 104 1.74 7.27 9.20
CA ALA A 104 2.10 5.91 8.82
C ALA A 104 2.95 5.23 9.90
N LEU A 105 3.96 5.91 10.44
CA LEU A 105 4.77 5.39 11.55
C LEU A 105 3.94 5.19 12.84
N SER A 106 2.97 6.07 13.11
CA SER A 106 2.04 5.91 14.23
C SER A 106 1.19 4.65 14.10
N TYR A 107 0.63 4.38 12.91
CA TYR A 107 -0.12 3.12 12.66
C TYR A 107 0.79 1.89 12.62
N ALA A 108 2.02 2.02 12.11
CA ALA A 108 3.02 0.96 12.16
C ALA A 108 3.32 0.53 13.60
N SER A 109 3.41 1.48 14.54
CA SER A 109 3.61 1.19 15.97
C SER A 109 2.47 0.40 16.60
N LYS A 110 1.27 0.45 15.99
CA LYS A 110 0.08 -0.32 16.40
C LYS A 110 -0.11 -1.61 15.60
N GLY A 111 0.73 -1.87 14.59
CA GLY A 111 0.65 -3.05 13.73
C GLY A 111 -0.41 -3.00 12.63
N ASP A 112 -1.02 -1.84 12.34
CA ASP A 112 -2.07 -1.75 11.31
C ASP A 112 -1.46 -1.62 9.91
N LEU A 113 -1.07 -2.76 9.34
CA LEU A 113 -0.36 -2.81 8.07
C LEU A 113 -1.21 -2.31 6.89
N SER A 114 -2.53 -2.49 6.94
CA SER A 114 -3.44 -2.00 5.89
C SER A 114 -3.45 -0.48 5.80
N VAL A 115 -3.51 0.21 6.95
CA VAL A 115 -3.45 1.68 6.98
C VAL A 115 -2.08 2.18 6.54
N VAL A 116 -1.00 1.54 7.00
CA VAL A 116 0.36 1.89 6.59
C VAL A 116 0.52 1.78 5.07
N ALA A 117 0.06 0.66 4.48
CA ALA A 117 0.09 0.45 3.02
C ALA A 117 -0.73 1.51 2.27
N SER A 118 -1.91 1.87 2.80
CA SER A 118 -2.78 2.90 2.22
C SER A 118 -2.11 4.28 2.20
N LEU A 119 -1.44 4.67 3.30
CA LEU A 119 -0.71 5.94 3.40
C LEU A 119 0.52 5.99 2.49
N ILE A 120 1.25 4.88 2.36
CA ILE A 120 2.36 4.76 1.41
C ILE A 120 1.84 4.84 -0.03
N ARG A 121 0.69 4.22 -0.32
CA ARG A 121 0.05 4.33 -1.64
C ARG A 121 -0.33 5.77 -1.96
N ILE A 122 -0.96 6.50 -1.02
CA ILE A 122 -1.24 7.94 -1.19
C ILE A 122 0.04 8.70 -1.46
N SER A 123 1.08 8.46 -0.64
CA SER A 123 2.38 9.13 -0.79
C SER A 123 2.99 8.88 -2.17
N ALA A 124 2.98 7.64 -2.63
CA ALA A 124 3.43 7.27 -3.96
C ALA A 124 2.57 7.91 -5.05
N GLU A 125 1.24 7.99 -4.87
CA GLU A 125 0.36 8.67 -5.82
C GLU A 125 0.65 10.17 -5.94
N LEU A 126 1.09 10.79 -4.85
CA LEU A 126 1.51 12.18 -4.80
C LEU A 126 3.01 12.37 -5.05
N ASN A 127 3.77 11.33 -5.44
CA ASN A 127 5.22 11.44 -5.66
C ASN A 127 5.99 12.02 -4.45
N LEU A 128 5.57 11.64 -3.24
CA LEU A 128 6.15 12.05 -1.98
C LEU A 128 7.21 11.03 -1.53
N HIS A 129 8.41 11.52 -1.21
CA HIS A 129 9.60 10.70 -0.90
C HIS A 129 10.27 11.09 0.42
N GLY A 130 9.50 11.63 1.35
CA GLY A 130 9.99 12.06 2.66
C GLY A 130 10.61 10.90 3.45
N ARG A 131 11.59 11.21 4.30
CA ARG A 131 12.32 10.21 5.10
C ARG A 131 11.39 9.27 5.88
N TRP A 132 10.35 9.80 6.51
CA TRP A 132 9.41 8.98 7.30
C TRP A 132 8.54 8.06 6.44
N ILE A 133 8.27 8.42 5.18
CA ILE A 133 7.60 7.52 4.23
C ILE A 133 8.52 6.35 3.89
N VAL A 134 9.82 6.62 3.65
CA VAL A 134 10.83 5.57 3.41
C VAL A 134 10.92 4.63 4.61
N GLU A 135 10.98 5.18 5.84
CA GLU A 135 11.01 4.37 7.07
C GLU A 135 9.73 3.51 7.23
N ALA A 136 8.55 4.05 6.88
CA ALA A 136 7.30 3.28 6.89
C ALA A 136 7.27 2.18 5.81
N THR A 137 7.83 2.45 4.61
CA THR A 137 7.99 1.44 3.57
C THR A 137 8.92 0.32 4.04
N ASP A 138 10.06 0.65 4.64
CA ASP A 138 10.98 -0.33 5.20
C ASP A 138 10.30 -1.19 6.27
N PHE A 139 9.52 -0.56 7.16
CA PHE A 139 8.72 -1.28 8.14
C PHE A 139 7.78 -2.31 7.49
N LEU A 140 7.06 -1.97 6.41
CA LEU A 140 6.19 -2.92 5.70
C LEU A 140 6.99 -4.10 5.14
N LEU A 141 8.13 -3.84 4.50
CA LEU A 141 9.00 -4.89 3.96
C LEU A 141 9.50 -5.83 5.07
N ASP A 142 9.76 -5.28 6.25
CA ASP A 142 10.17 -6.06 7.42
C ASP A 142 9.06 -6.97 7.96
N GLN A 143 7.78 -6.72 7.65
CA GLN A 143 6.65 -7.57 8.05
C GLN A 143 6.46 -8.83 7.20
N GLN A 144 7.30 -9.06 6.19
CA GLN A 144 7.24 -10.29 5.41
C GLN A 144 7.61 -11.51 6.26
N GLN A 145 6.72 -12.51 6.27
CA GLN A 145 6.92 -13.80 6.93
C GLN A 145 7.79 -14.75 6.08
N PRO A 146 8.42 -15.77 6.68
CA PRO A 146 9.28 -16.72 5.96
C PRO A 146 8.59 -17.39 4.76
N GLU A 147 7.29 -17.61 4.84
CA GLU A 147 6.48 -18.21 3.78
C GLU A 147 6.25 -17.26 2.60
N GLY A 148 6.41 -15.95 2.80
CA GLY A 148 6.36 -14.92 1.76
C GLY A 148 5.20 -13.93 1.84
N TYR A 149 4.18 -14.17 2.66
CA TYR A 149 3.08 -13.23 2.88
C TYR A 149 3.45 -12.11 3.86
N PHE A 150 2.65 -11.05 3.90
CA PHE A 150 2.77 -9.98 4.88
C PHE A 150 1.72 -10.09 5.98
N GLY A 151 2.12 -9.82 7.22
CA GLY A 151 1.23 -9.86 8.38
C GLY A 151 2.00 -10.04 9.69
N LEU A 152 1.44 -9.55 10.79
CA LEU A 152 1.94 -9.87 12.13
C LEU A 152 1.31 -11.18 12.61
N TYR A 153 2.16 -12.12 13.02
CA TYR A 153 1.74 -13.39 13.59
C TYR A 153 0.87 -13.15 14.86
N PHE A 154 -0.32 -13.76 14.88
CA PHE A 154 -0.91 -14.50 16.02
C PHE A 154 -2.12 -13.94 16.80
N LYS A 155 -2.42 -12.62 16.83
CA LYS A 155 -3.54 -12.12 17.68
C LYS A 155 -4.84 -11.78 16.98
N GLU A 156 -4.81 -11.48 15.69
CA GLU A 156 -6.03 -11.14 14.92
C GLU A 156 -6.60 -12.35 14.18
N THR A 157 -5.76 -13.36 13.90
CA THR A 157 -6.16 -14.56 13.15
C THR A 157 -6.65 -15.70 14.03
N SER A 158 -6.43 -15.66 15.35
CA SER A 158 -6.85 -16.69 16.31
C SER A 158 -8.38 -16.83 16.45
N ILE A 159 -9.16 -15.93 15.83
CA ILE A 159 -10.64 -15.95 15.80
C ILE A 159 -11.15 -16.46 14.44
N LEU A 160 -10.31 -16.50 13.41
CA LEU A 160 -10.68 -16.90 12.06
C LEU A 160 -10.51 -18.40 11.89
N ASN A 161 -11.36 -19.01 11.05
CA ASN A 161 -11.04 -20.33 10.54
C ASN A 161 -9.88 -20.23 9.53
N LYS A 162 -9.21 -21.35 9.26
CA LYS A 162 -7.99 -21.40 8.44
C LYS A 162 -8.20 -20.76 7.04
N ASP A 163 -9.36 -20.95 6.43
CA ASP A 163 -9.66 -20.40 5.11
C ASP A 163 -9.81 -18.87 5.14
N GLN A 164 -10.48 -18.34 6.18
CA GLN A 164 -10.62 -16.89 6.38
C GLN A 164 -9.28 -16.22 6.68
N GLU A 165 -8.41 -16.89 7.44
CA GLU A 165 -7.05 -16.41 7.71
C GLU A 165 -6.25 -16.27 6.42
N VAL A 166 -6.23 -17.31 5.57
CA VAL A 166 -5.52 -17.28 4.28
C VAL A 166 -6.04 -16.14 3.40
N ILE A 167 -7.36 -15.95 3.31
CA ILE A 167 -7.95 -14.88 2.51
C ILE A 167 -7.58 -13.50 3.08
N PHE A 168 -7.56 -13.35 4.40
CA PHE A 168 -7.15 -12.11 5.05
C PHE A 168 -5.68 -11.77 4.77
N LEU A 169 -4.78 -12.73 4.95
CA LEU A 169 -3.35 -12.56 4.65
C LEU A 169 -3.12 -12.26 3.18
N LEU A 170 -3.91 -12.87 2.28
CA LEU A 170 -3.84 -12.61 0.85
C LEU A 170 -4.27 -11.18 0.54
N ARG A 171 -5.37 -10.69 1.11
CA ARG A 171 -5.83 -9.30 0.94
C ARG A 171 -4.77 -8.31 1.40
N LEU A 172 -4.25 -8.50 2.61
CA LEU A 172 -3.21 -7.62 3.15
C LEU A 172 -1.94 -7.64 2.30
N THR A 173 -1.52 -8.81 1.85
CA THR A 173 -0.37 -8.97 0.96
C THR A 173 -0.59 -8.23 -0.36
N VAL A 174 -1.78 -8.32 -0.95
CA VAL A 174 -2.13 -7.62 -2.19
C VAL A 174 -2.17 -6.09 -1.98
N ASP A 175 -2.68 -5.61 -0.85
CA ASP A 175 -2.67 -4.18 -0.53
C ASP A 175 -1.25 -3.61 -0.44
N ILE A 176 -0.33 -4.35 0.18
CA ILE A 176 1.08 -3.98 0.27
C ILE A 176 1.75 -4.02 -1.11
N LEU A 177 1.50 -5.08 -1.90
CA LEU A 177 1.99 -5.17 -3.27
C LEU A 177 1.52 -3.99 -4.13
N TRP A 178 0.27 -3.55 -3.95
CA TRP A 178 -0.25 -2.40 -4.66
C TRP A 178 0.51 -1.12 -4.29
N ALA A 179 0.69 -0.86 -2.98
CA ALA A 179 1.46 0.30 -2.52
C ALA A 179 2.88 0.32 -3.12
N LEU A 180 3.56 -0.83 -3.11
CA LEU A 180 4.91 -0.99 -3.67
C LEU A 180 4.94 -0.82 -5.20
N ALA A 181 3.94 -1.35 -5.91
CA ALA A 181 3.83 -1.20 -7.36
C ALA A 181 3.68 0.26 -7.78
N VAL A 182 2.82 1.02 -7.08
CA VAL A 182 2.64 2.46 -7.33
C VAL A 182 3.94 3.23 -7.03
N GLN A 183 4.60 2.91 -5.93
CA GLN A 183 5.86 3.55 -5.53
C GLN A 183 6.98 3.29 -6.55
N ASN A 184 7.12 2.05 -7.03
CA ASN A 184 8.18 1.66 -7.95
C ASN A 184 7.98 2.24 -9.38
N ARG A 185 6.75 2.52 -9.79
CA ARG A 185 6.44 3.19 -11.07
C ARG A 185 7.08 4.58 -11.19
N LYS A 186 7.13 5.35 -10.09
CA LYS A 186 7.45 6.79 -10.14
C LYS A 186 8.92 7.12 -9.95
N LEU A 187 9.78 6.13 -9.73
CA LEU A 187 11.23 6.31 -9.65
C LEU A 187 11.93 6.50 -11.01
N ILE A 188 11.18 6.54 -12.13
CA ILE A 188 11.71 6.65 -13.52
C ILE A 188 11.11 7.88 -14.26
N LYS A 189 10.86 8.99 -13.59
CA LYS A 189 10.56 10.26 -14.27
C LYS A 189 11.54 11.34 -13.88
#